data_AF-A0AAU4LT82-F1
#
_entry.id   AF-A0AAU4LT82-F1
#
_cell.length_a   1.000
_cell.length_b   1.000
_cell.length_c   1.000
_cell.angle_alpha   90.00
_cell.angle_beta   90.00
_cell.angle_gamma   90.00
#
_symmetry.space_group_name_H-M   'P 1'
#
loop_
_entity.id
_entity.type
_entity.pdbx_description
1 polymer ?
#
loop_
_entity_poly.entity_id
_entity_poly.type
_entity_poly.pdbx_seq_one_letter_code
_entity_poly.pdbx_strand_id
1 'polypeptide(L)'
;MRLPFLFTLPRVLRHSATIGADLVPDEAVVVDSPDAALRTALAAATAGDHGPARGLLAATRAHAQWELRDGYVARLADGALHNPGWLDAWLAESPEDPDAALVKADLCIGQAWEIRTPERARSVSRDQFQAFFALLEDAVPVIGAAAGLNPADPVPWRIALTHALGSQAPRAVFDDYWAEATARDPHHYGCHTAALQYLCAKWYGSHEEMFAFAEGAAATAPPGSKLHALPLSAALEYEVLTEGPTSAAPDPFAPRVAAAVTRALALSAEYAPGSREAAGFRNQLALMLLRAERWHDALDTFRAIGATATTYPWAHFGDDPRQEFLDIRSGVRIHVATRTPFFSRPSHPQAVVPAPIRTEDAPCALAIAAARPAEVAQAALMCGVSLRTAPASATHTYIEAVPDPGPAKRSVLSTEDRLTTAADNFTTGEKWPTLVLRRAPERCGFTLFHKGRPLATHEWNATSPSPDHTAAAATAAALCRLYDLPDPRPLTHILRATGNPPQHQSDLLAALALPPLPADFGTRPEILDTLPGARVLTRRGLLAGIRDTMTTQDGAHPSDPGSHDPHPARWWLLRIAALPVVTAAAVYGWSSPGIGPIRAAAATSGALLLAGQLTRAWHQRRTRTAKTLPH
;
A
#
# COMPACT_ATOMS: atom_id res chain seq x y z
N MET A 1 19.49 6.67 44.06
CA MET A 1 18.56 6.38 42.95
C MET A 1 18.95 7.21 41.75
N ARG A 2 19.31 6.58 40.62
CA ARG A 2 19.83 7.30 39.44
C ARG A 2 18.68 8.08 38.74
N LEU A 3 18.92 9.36 38.42
CA LEU A 3 18.01 10.29 37.71
C LEU A 3 17.24 9.74 36.48
N PRO A 4 17.74 8.75 35.69
CA PRO A 4 17.01 8.24 34.52
C PRO A 4 15.66 7.60 34.85
N PHE A 5 15.49 7.02 36.04
CA PHE A 5 14.25 6.31 36.42
C PHE A 5 13.11 7.25 36.82
N LEU A 6 13.40 8.47 37.26
CA LEU A 6 12.38 9.44 37.68
C LEU A 6 11.54 9.96 36.51
N PHE A 7 12.04 9.84 35.28
CA PHE A 7 11.35 10.34 34.09
C PHE A 7 10.79 9.23 33.19
N THR A 8 11.01 7.94 33.49
CA THR A 8 10.52 6.83 32.64
C THR A 8 8.98 6.80 32.60
N LEU A 9 8.33 6.76 33.76
CA LEU A 9 6.86 6.77 33.88
C LEU A 9 6.25 8.06 33.30
N PRO A 10 6.75 9.27 33.63
CA PRO A 10 6.27 10.51 32.99
C PRO A 10 6.45 10.57 31.47
N ARG A 11 7.54 10.02 30.91
CA ARG A 11 7.75 9.95 29.45
C ARG A 11 6.75 9.03 28.77
N VAL A 12 6.52 7.86 29.35
CA VAL A 12 5.52 6.91 28.84
C VAL A 12 4.15 7.56 28.86
N LEU A 13 3.70 8.12 30.00
CA LEU A 13 2.38 8.77 30.10
C LEU A 13 2.21 9.95 29.14
N ARG A 14 3.29 10.70 28.86
CA ARG A 14 3.26 11.83 27.93
C ARG A 14 3.21 11.40 26.46
N HIS A 15 3.98 10.38 26.08
CA HIS A 15 4.22 10.04 24.68
C HIS A 15 3.43 8.81 24.20
N SER A 16 2.89 7.97 25.09
CA SER A 16 2.16 6.73 24.75
C SER A 16 0.90 6.98 23.91
N ALA A 17 0.22 8.09 24.17
CA ALA A 17 -0.97 8.50 23.42
C ALA A 17 -0.65 8.96 21.98
N THR A 18 0.60 9.34 21.70
CA THR A 18 1.03 9.83 20.38
C THR A 18 1.84 8.82 19.58
N ILE A 19 2.63 7.97 20.26
CA ILE A 19 3.48 6.97 19.60
C ILE A 19 2.63 5.77 19.20
N GLY A 20 2.58 5.50 17.90
CA GLY A 20 1.76 4.45 17.32
C GLY A 20 0.26 4.78 17.29
N ALA A 21 -0.13 6.04 17.42
CA ALA A 21 -1.52 6.48 17.26
C ALA A 21 -2.06 6.26 15.83
N ASP A 22 -1.15 6.11 14.87
CA ASP A 22 -1.38 5.82 13.47
C ASP A 22 -1.37 4.32 13.13
N LEU A 23 -1.15 3.46 14.12
CA LEU A 23 -1.25 2.01 13.92
C LEU A 23 -2.72 1.61 13.72
N VAL A 24 -2.91 0.53 12.96
CA VAL A 24 -4.22 -0.10 12.80
C VAL A 24 -4.76 -0.53 14.17
N PRO A 25 -6.04 -0.21 14.50
CA PRO A 25 -6.65 -0.61 15.76
C PRO A 25 -6.54 -2.12 16.02
N ASP A 26 -6.37 -2.50 17.29
CA ASP A 26 -6.14 -3.89 17.71
C ASP A 26 -7.27 -4.82 17.22
N GLU A 27 -8.52 -4.35 17.22
CA GLU A 27 -9.71 -5.07 16.78
C GLU A 27 -9.74 -5.36 15.28
N ALA A 28 -9.00 -4.60 14.47
CA ALA A 28 -8.93 -4.79 13.01
C ALA A 28 -7.82 -5.77 12.60
N VAL A 29 -6.91 -6.13 13.52
CA VAL A 29 -5.82 -7.07 13.24
C VAL A 29 -6.37 -8.50 13.16
N VAL A 30 -6.09 -9.15 12.03
CA VAL A 30 -6.47 -10.52 11.73
C VAL A 30 -5.22 -11.34 11.38
N VAL A 31 -5.22 -12.62 11.76
CA VAL A 31 -4.12 -13.56 11.48
C VAL A 31 -4.46 -14.39 10.26
N ASP A 32 -3.54 -14.47 9.29
CA ASP A 32 -3.62 -15.29 8.08
C ASP A 32 -4.98 -15.24 7.36
N SER A 33 -5.59 -14.04 7.37
CA SER A 33 -6.93 -13.86 6.84
C SER A 33 -6.93 -14.07 5.32
N PRO A 34 -7.68 -15.07 4.81
CA PRO A 34 -7.77 -15.29 3.38
C PRO A 34 -8.41 -14.08 2.69
N ASP A 35 -8.01 -13.84 1.45
CA ASP A 35 -8.70 -12.86 0.61
C ASP A 35 -10.17 -13.27 0.38
N ALA A 36 -10.95 -12.36 -0.20
CA ALA A 36 -12.38 -12.58 -0.37
C ALA A 36 -12.69 -13.81 -1.25
N ALA A 37 -11.90 -14.06 -2.30
CA ALA A 37 -12.14 -15.15 -3.23
C ALA A 37 -11.85 -16.51 -2.58
N LEU A 38 -10.70 -16.64 -1.91
CA LEU A 38 -10.35 -17.84 -1.16
C LEU A 38 -11.33 -18.09 0.00
N ARG A 39 -11.77 -17.03 0.69
CA ARG A 39 -12.78 -17.17 1.77
C ARG A 39 -14.10 -17.70 1.26
N THR A 40 -14.57 -17.20 0.11
CA THR A 40 -15.77 -17.73 -0.55
C THR A 40 -15.57 -19.19 -0.97
N ALA A 41 -14.40 -19.53 -1.52
CA ALA A 41 -14.08 -20.90 -1.92
C ALA A 41 -14.06 -21.87 -0.73
N LEU A 42 -13.40 -21.49 0.37
CA LEU A 42 -13.36 -22.30 1.61
C LEU A 42 -14.77 -22.47 2.20
N ALA A 43 -15.56 -21.40 2.27
CA ALA A 43 -16.93 -21.49 2.79
C ALA A 43 -17.82 -22.41 1.94
N ALA A 44 -17.73 -22.33 0.61
CA ALA A 44 -18.45 -23.22 -0.29
C ALA A 44 -17.98 -24.68 -0.15
N ALA A 45 -16.67 -24.89 -0.07
CA ALA A 45 -16.07 -26.21 0.13
C ALA A 45 -16.54 -26.87 1.43
N THR A 46 -16.61 -26.12 2.54
CA THR A 46 -17.17 -26.63 3.81
C THR A 46 -18.66 -26.97 3.71
N ALA A 47 -19.40 -26.37 2.78
CA ALA A 47 -20.78 -26.71 2.47
C ALA A 47 -20.92 -27.86 1.46
N GLY A 48 -19.80 -28.46 1.01
CA GLY A 48 -19.76 -29.56 0.04
C GLY A 48 -19.69 -29.12 -1.43
N ASP A 49 -19.63 -27.82 -1.72
CA ASP A 49 -19.50 -27.28 -3.08
C ASP A 49 -18.05 -26.91 -3.41
N HIS A 50 -17.42 -27.72 -4.24
CA HIS A 50 -16.04 -27.51 -4.69
C HIS A 50 -15.92 -26.59 -5.92
N GLY A 51 -17.05 -26.19 -6.54
CA GLY A 51 -17.08 -25.37 -7.76
C GLY A 51 -16.32 -24.06 -7.64
N PRO A 52 -16.48 -23.28 -6.55
CA PRO A 52 -15.71 -22.06 -6.34
C PRO A 52 -14.20 -22.29 -6.18
N ALA A 53 -13.78 -23.36 -5.50
CA ALA A 53 -12.36 -23.72 -5.36
C ALA A 53 -11.76 -24.12 -6.72
N ARG A 54 -12.50 -24.92 -7.50
CA ARG A 54 -12.15 -25.28 -8.89
C ARG A 54 -11.96 -24.06 -9.77
N GLY A 55 -12.94 -23.15 -9.76
CA GLY A 55 -12.87 -21.91 -10.55
C GLY A 55 -11.68 -21.02 -10.15
N LEU A 56 -11.41 -20.93 -8.85
CA LEU A 56 -10.29 -20.15 -8.31
C LEU A 56 -8.93 -20.70 -8.77
N LEU A 57 -8.70 -22.01 -8.62
CA LEU A 57 -7.44 -22.65 -9.04
C LEU A 57 -7.29 -22.72 -10.56
N ALA A 58 -8.38 -22.91 -11.31
CA ALA A 58 -8.36 -22.85 -12.77
C ALA A 58 -7.94 -21.44 -13.26
N ALA A 59 -8.41 -20.38 -12.62
CA ALA A 59 -8.03 -19.01 -12.95
C ALA A 59 -6.54 -18.73 -12.70
N THR A 60 -5.99 -19.19 -11.56
CA THR A 60 -4.55 -19.02 -11.28
C THR A 60 -3.69 -19.79 -12.28
N ARG A 61 -4.10 -21.01 -12.66
CA ARG A 61 -3.44 -21.83 -13.67
C ARG A 61 -3.47 -21.19 -15.06
N ALA A 62 -4.62 -20.67 -15.49
CA ALA A 62 -4.79 -20.05 -16.80
C ALA A 62 -3.88 -18.82 -17.02
N HIS A 63 -3.48 -18.17 -15.93
CA HIS A 63 -2.63 -16.97 -15.95
C HIS A 63 -1.24 -17.18 -15.37
N ALA A 64 -0.84 -18.43 -15.11
CA ALA A 64 0.46 -18.77 -14.52
C ALA A 64 0.76 -17.99 -13.21
N GLN A 65 -0.26 -17.76 -12.39
CA GLN A 65 -0.14 -17.06 -11.11
C GLN A 65 0.33 -18.03 -10.02
N TRP A 66 1.53 -18.59 -10.19
CA TRP A 66 2.03 -19.70 -9.37
C TRP A 66 2.13 -19.38 -7.88
N GLU A 67 2.56 -18.17 -7.53
CA GLU A 67 2.60 -17.70 -6.13
C GLU A 67 1.24 -17.70 -5.46
N LEU A 68 0.23 -17.21 -6.17
CA LEU A 68 -1.14 -17.13 -5.64
C LEU A 68 -1.76 -18.53 -5.59
N ARG A 69 -1.49 -19.34 -6.62
CA ARG A 69 -1.90 -20.74 -6.69
C ARG A 69 -1.35 -21.53 -5.51
N ASP A 70 -0.07 -21.41 -5.21
CA ASP A 70 0.58 -22.11 -4.10
C ASP A 70 -0.08 -21.73 -2.76
N GLY A 71 -0.28 -20.43 -2.53
CA GLY A 71 -0.99 -19.94 -1.34
C GLY A 71 -2.42 -20.48 -1.24
N TYR A 72 -3.16 -20.53 -2.34
CA TYR A 72 -4.52 -21.08 -2.35
C TYR A 72 -4.55 -22.59 -2.12
N VAL A 73 -3.65 -23.34 -2.76
CA VAL A 73 -3.52 -24.80 -2.59
C VAL A 73 -3.26 -25.14 -1.13
N ALA A 74 -2.30 -24.47 -0.48
CA ALA A 74 -1.98 -24.71 0.92
C ALA A 74 -3.17 -24.46 1.85
N ARG A 75 -3.94 -23.38 1.63
CA ARG A 75 -5.12 -23.06 2.45
C ARG A 75 -6.31 -23.99 2.14
N LEU A 76 -6.49 -24.43 0.91
CA LEU A 76 -7.51 -25.40 0.54
C LEU A 76 -7.19 -26.79 1.09
N ALA A 77 -5.93 -27.21 1.07
CA ALA A 77 -5.46 -28.45 1.67
C ALA A 77 -5.65 -28.45 3.20
N ASP A 78 -5.27 -27.36 3.87
CA ASP A 78 -5.56 -27.15 5.30
C ASP A 78 -7.07 -27.18 5.60
N GLY A 79 -7.89 -26.57 4.74
CA GLY A 79 -9.34 -26.63 4.83
C GLY A 79 -9.90 -28.05 4.69
N ALA A 80 -9.35 -28.86 3.77
CA ALA A 80 -9.71 -30.25 3.55
C ALA A 80 -9.26 -31.17 4.70
N LEU A 81 -8.16 -30.84 5.37
CA LEU A 81 -7.68 -31.57 6.54
C LEU A 81 -8.72 -31.53 7.68
N HIS A 82 -9.29 -30.34 7.93
CA HIS A 82 -10.24 -30.12 9.02
C HIS A 82 -11.71 -30.37 8.61
N ASN A 83 -12.02 -30.36 7.31
CA ASN A 83 -13.36 -30.60 6.77
C ASN A 83 -13.28 -31.61 5.61
N PRO A 84 -13.20 -32.92 5.91
CA PRO A 84 -13.03 -33.94 4.88
C PRO A 84 -14.29 -34.11 4.01
N GLY A 85 -14.11 -34.66 2.81
CA GLY A 85 -15.20 -35.12 1.94
C GLY A 85 -15.45 -34.28 0.68
N TRP A 86 -15.32 -32.94 0.74
CA TRP A 86 -15.56 -32.11 -0.46
C TRP A 86 -14.49 -32.32 -1.54
N LEU A 87 -13.23 -32.51 -1.13
CA LEU A 87 -12.12 -32.79 -2.04
C LEU A 87 -12.23 -34.19 -2.65
N ASP A 88 -12.64 -35.19 -1.85
CA ASP A 88 -12.86 -36.55 -2.35
C ASP A 88 -14.05 -36.59 -3.33
N ALA A 89 -15.11 -35.81 -3.09
CA ALA A 89 -16.21 -35.64 -4.03
C ALA A 89 -15.75 -34.98 -5.35
N TRP A 90 -14.89 -33.96 -5.28
CA TRP A 90 -14.30 -33.34 -6.47
C TRP A 90 -13.46 -34.34 -7.27
N LEU A 91 -12.60 -35.11 -6.60
CA LEU A 91 -11.79 -36.16 -7.25
C LEU A 91 -12.64 -37.29 -7.82
N ALA A 92 -13.77 -37.64 -7.19
CA ALA A 92 -14.69 -38.63 -7.71
C ALA A 92 -15.43 -38.15 -8.97
N GLU A 93 -15.77 -36.86 -9.04
CA GLU A 93 -16.40 -36.25 -10.22
C GLU A 93 -15.41 -36.05 -11.37
N SER A 94 -14.17 -35.65 -11.08
CA SER A 94 -13.14 -35.37 -12.08
C SER A 94 -11.76 -35.90 -11.63
N PRO A 95 -11.49 -37.22 -11.79
CA PRO A 95 -10.25 -37.84 -11.28
C PRO A 95 -8.95 -37.29 -11.88
N GLU A 96 -9.00 -36.79 -13.11
CA GLU A 96 -7.86 -36.20 -13.82
C GLU A 96 -7.85 -34.67 -13.76
N ASP A 97 -8.59 -34.06 -12.83
CA ASP A 97 -8.55 -32.61 -12.64
C ASP A 97 -7.19 -32.20 -12.01
N PRO A 98 -6.37 -31.38 -12.71
CA PRO A 98 -5.05 -31.00 -12.24
C PRO A 98 -5.10 -30.19 -10.94
N ASP A 99 -6.19 -29.45 -10.70
CA ASP A 99 -6.33 -28.57 -9.56
C ASP A 99 -6.71 -29.39 -8.31
N ALA A 100 -7.61 -30.37 -8.46
CA ALA A 100 -7.97 -31.30 -7.38
C ALA A 100 -6.79 -32.19 -6.97
N ALA A 101 -6.06 -32.75 -7.95
CA ALA A 101 -4.89 -33.58 -7.70
C ALA A 101 -3.79 -32.82 -6.95
N LEU A 102 -3.59 -31.54 -7.27
CA LEU A 102 -2.62 -30.69 -6.59
C LEU A 102 -3.00 -30.42 -5.12
N VAL A 103 -4.26 -30.10 -4.85
CA VAL A 103 -4.75 -29.93 -3.46
C VAL A 103 -4.63 -31.24 -2.68
N LYS A 104 -4.90 -32.38 -3.33
CA LYS A 104 -4.73 -33.70 -2.71
C LYS A 104 -3.27 -34.00 -2.36
N ALA A 105 -2.34 -33.66 -3.24
CA ALA A 105 -0.90 -33.84 -2.98
C ALA A 105 -0.46 -33.07 -1.73
N ASP A 106 -0.87 -31.81 -1.60
CA ASP A 106 -0.51 -30.99 -0.43
C ASP A 106 -1.24 -31.44 0.84
N LEU A 107 -2.49 -31.90 0.73
CA LEU A 107 -3.24 -32.51 1.83
C LEU A 107 -2.52 -33.76 2.37
N CYS A 108 -2.04 -34.65 1.51
CA CYS A 108 -1.31 -35.86 1.93
C CYS A 108 -0.05 -35.50 2.73
N ILE A 109 0.67 -34.46 2.31
CA ILE A 109 1.80 -33.92 3.09
C ILE A 109 1.31 -33.35 4.42
N GLY A 110 0.26 -32.53 4.43
CA GLY A 110 -0.34 -31.98 5.65
C GLY A 110 -0.72 -33.06 6.67
N GLN A 111 -1.37 -34.13 6.22
CA GLN A 111 -1.75 -35.29 7.05
C GLN A 111 -0.55 -35.96 7.71
N ALA A 112 0.55 -36.13 6.96
CA ALA A 112 1.79 -36.68 7.52
C ALA A 112 2.32 -35.77 8.64
N TRP A 113 2.42 -34.46 8.39
CA TRP A 113 2.95 -33.51 9.38
C TRP A 113 2.06 -33.35 10.62
N GLU A 114 0.74 -33.54 10.51
CA GLU A 114 -0.18 -33.55 11.65
C GLU A 114 0.12 -34.73 12.61
N ILE A 115 0.38 -35.93 12.08
CA ILE A 115 0.74 -37.11 12.90
C ILE A 115 2.05 -36.92 13.63
N ARG A 116 3.05 -36.34 12.96
CA ARG A 116 4.37 -36.11 13.54
C ARG A 116 4.33 -35.07 14.67
N THR A 117 3.37 -34.14 14.61
CA THR A 117 3.29 -32.90 15.40
C THR A 117 4.51 -31.99 15.17
N PRO A 118 4.41 -30.66 15.39
CA PRO A 118 5.54 -29.74 15.19
C PRO A 118 6.64 -29.88 16.25
N GLU A 119 6.54 -30.84 17.17
CA GLU A 119 7.52 -31.04 18.24
C GLU A 119 8.88 -31.55 17.73
N ARG A 120 9.93 -31.32 18.53
CA ARG A 120 11.28 -31.83 18.22
C ARG A 120 11.23 -33.36 18.08
N ALA A 121 12.02 -33.93 17.17
CA ALA A 121 12.04 -35.37 16.87
C ALA A 121 12.19 -36.29 18.11
N ARG A 122 12.81 -35.81 19.19
CA ARG A 122 12.96 -36.53 20.46
C ARG A 122 11.66 -36.73 21.27
N SER A 123 10.59 -36.01 20.92
CA SER A 123 9.29 -36.03 21.61
C SER A 123 8.24 -36.86 20.87
N VAL A 124 8.55 -37.35 19.66
CA VAL A 124 7.60 -38.09 18.81
C VAL A 124 7.79 -39.59 19.04
N SER A 125 6.68 -40.32 19.24
CA SER A 125 6.73 -41.76 19.49
C SER A 125 7.21 -42.53 18.25
N ARG A 126 7.74 -43.74 18.45
CA ARG A 126 8.17 -44.61 17.34
C ARG A 126 7.01 -44.94 16.38
N ASP A 127 5.81 -45.13 16.93
CA ASP A 127 4.61 -45.46 16.16
C ASP A 127 4.15 -44.27 15.31
N GLN A 128 4.24 -43.04 15.86
CA GLN A 128 3.98 -41.80 15.10
C GLN A 128 4.99 -41.61 13.97
N PHE A 129 6.28 -41.89 14.20
CA PHE A 129 7.28 -41.87 13.13
C PHE A 129 6.99 -42.89 12.03
N GLN A 130 6.61 -44.12 12.39
CA GLN A 130 6.28 -45.14 11.41
C GLN A 130 5.08 -44.73 10.55
N ALA A 131 4.02 -44.20 11.18
CA ALA A 131 2.85 -43.70 10.46
C ALA A 131 3.19 -42.48 9.58
N PHE A 132 4.05 -41.58 10.06
CA PHE A 132 4.54 -40.44 9.29
C PHE A 132 5.25 -40.87 8.00
N PHE A 133 6.19 -41.81 8.07
CA PHE A 133 6.92 -42.29 6.89
C PHE A 133 6.00 -43.04 5.92
N ALA A 134 5.06 -43.84 6.41
CA ALA A 134 4.09 -44.53 5.56
C ALA A 134 3.23 -43.54 4.75
N LEU A 135 2.72 -42.48 5.40
CA LEU A 135 1.94 -41.45 4.70
C LEU A 135 2.77 -40.67 3.65
N LEU A 136 4.06 -40.44 3.92
CA LEU A 136 4.93 -39.81 2.93
C LEU A 136 5.17 -40.72 1.71
N GLU A 137 5.35 -42.02 1.93
CA GLU A 137 5.46 -43.00 0.84
C GLU A 137 4.18 -43.02 -0.02
N ASP A 138 3.01 -42.99 0.61
CA ASP A 138 1.71 -42.91 -0.07
C ASP A 138 1.51 -41.59 -0.85
N ALA A 139 2.18 -40.51 -0.44
CA ALA A 139 2.08 -39.21 -1.11
C ALA A 139 2.85 -39.15 -2.45
N VAL A 140 3.90 -39.96 -2.63
CA VAL A 140 4.75 -39.96 -3.83
C VAL A 140 3.96 -40.09 -5.14
N PRO A 141 3.09 -41.11 -5.34
CA PRO A 141 2.32 -41.24 -6.58
C PRO A 141 1.34 -40.08 -6.79
N VAL A 142 0.81 -39.47 -5.72
CA VAL A 142 -0.11 -38.33 -5.80
C VAL A 142 0.63 -37.06 -6.26
N ILE A 143 1.82 -36.81 -5.72
CA ILE A 143 2.70 -35.71 -6.15
C ILE A 143 3.08 -35.88 -7.62
N GLY A 144 3.48 -37.10 -8.03
CA GLY A 144 3.81 -37.42 -9.41
C GLY A 144 2.63 -37.20 -10.37
N ALA A 145 1.43 -37.61 -9.98
CA ALA A 145 0.21 -37.38 -10.76
C ALA A 145 -0.08 -35.88 -10.91
N ALA A 146 -0.01 -35.10 -9.83
CA ALA A 146 -0.21 -33.65 -9.88
C ALA A 146 0.81 -32.96 -10.82
N ALA A 147 2.08 -33.35 -10.75
CA ALA A 147 3.12 -32.86 -11.66
C ALA A 147 2.88 -33.25 -13.13
N GLY A 148 2.36 -34.44 -13.39
CA GLY A 148 2.03 -34.92 -14.73
C GLY A 148 0.80 -34.25 -15.37
N LEU A 149 -0.21 -33.91 -14.57
CA LEU A 149 -1.46 -33.30 -15.05
C LEU A 149 -1.31 -31.81 -15.42
N ASN A 150 -0.33 -31.11 -14.85
CA ASN A 150 0.04 -29.75 -15.27
C ASN A 150 1.57 -29.57 -15.30
N PRO A 151 2.26 -30.01 -16.37
CA PRO A 151 3.72 -30.03 -16.41
C PRO A 151 4.41 -28.67 -16.32
N ALA A 152 3.70 -27.55 -16.50
CA ALA A 152 4.26 -26.20 -16.35
C ALA A 152 4.21 -25.67 -14.90
N ASP A 153 3.52 -26.36 -14.01
CA ASP A 153 3.26 -25.93 -12.64
C ASP A 153 4.47 -26.17 -11.72
N PRO A 154 5.03 -25.13 -11.06
CA PRO A 154 6.09 -25.34 -10.08
C PRO A 154 5.58 -25.87 -8.72
N VAL A 155 4.28 -25.74 -8.42
CA VAL A 155 3.72 -26.05 -7.08
C VAL A 155 3.84 -27.54 -6.68
N PRO A 156 3.61 -28.53 -7.58
CA PRO A 156 3.91 -29.94 -7.27
C PRO A 156 5.34 -30.15 -6.78
N TRP A 157 6.31 -29.40 -7.31
CA TRP A 157 7.72 -29.52 -6.94
C TRP A 157 8.03 -28.83 -5.60
N ARG A 158 7.31 -27.77 -5.23
CA ARG A 158 7.34 -27.30 -3.83
C ARG A 158 6.90 -28.42 -2.88
N ILE A 159 5.79 -29.09 -3.19
CA ILE A 159 5.26 -30.19 -2.37
C ILE A 159 6.30 -31.33 -2.32
N ALA A 160 6.93 -31.65 -3.45
CA ALA A 160 8.01 -32.65 -3.53
C ALA A 160 9.24 -32.27 -2.68
N LEU A 161 9.62 -30.99 -2.63
CA LEU A 161 10.71 -30.49 -1.76
C LEU A 161 10.33 -30.61 -0.28
N THR A 162 9.08 -30.30 0.09
CA THR A 162 8.57 -30.52 1.46
C THR A 162 8.52 -32.02 1.80
N HIS A 163 8.13 -32.87 0.85
CA HIS A 163 8.21 -34.32 0.99
C HIS A 163 9.65 -34.78 1.22
N ALA A 164 10.61 -34.33 0.40
CA ALA A 164 12.03 -34.68 0.52
C ALA A 164 12.61 -34.32 1.90
N LEU A 165 12.18 -33.19 2.47
CA LEU A 165 12.51 -32.81 3.84
C LEU A 165 12.03 -33.84 4.87
N GLY A 166 10.75 -34.21 4.79
CA GLY A 166 10.12 -35.14 5.72
C GLY A 166 10.60 -36.59 5.58
N SER A 167 10.75 -37.05 4.33
CA SER A 167 11.11 -38.43 3.99
C SER A 167 12.60 -38.73 4.14
N GLN A 168 13.40 -37.74 4.54
CA GLN A 168 14.86 -37.82 4.60
C GLN A 168 15.48 -38.22 3.25
N ALA A 169 14.96 -37.64 2.17
CA ALA A 169 15.43 -37.97 0.83
C ALA A 169 16.93 -37.64 0.69
N PRO A 170 17.72 -38.48 -0.03
CA PRO A 170 19.11 -38.18 -0.34
C PRO A 170 19.24 -36.87 -1.12
N ARG A 171 20.40 -36.22 -1.00
CA ARG A 171 20.70 -34.94 -1.68
C ARG A 171 20.43 -34.98 -3.19
N ALA A 172 20.76 -36.08 -3.87
CA ALA A 172 20.50 -36.21 -5.31
C ALA A 172 19.02 -36.08 -5.67
N VAL A 173 18.11 -36.67 -4.87
CA VAL A 173 16.65 -36.57 -5.09
C VAL A 173 16.16 -35.14 -4.85
N PHE A 174 16.70 -34.48 -3.82
CA PHE A 174 16.43 -33.06 -3.59
C PHE A 174 16.89 -32.20 -4.76
N ASP A 175 18.10 -32.43 -5.29
CA ASP A 175 18.65 -31.67 -6.41
C ASP A 175 17.82 -31.88 -7.69
N ASP A 176 17.31 -33.09 -7.92
CA ASP A 176 16.39 -33.38 -9.04
C ASP A 176 15.07 -32.59 -8.90
N TYR A 177 14.43 -32.62 -7.72
CA TYR A 177 13.22 -31.83 -7.48
C TYR A 177 13.46 -30.31 -7.58
N TRP A 178 14.63 -29.86 -7.14
CA TRP A 178 15.04 -28.46 -7.25
C TRP A 178 15.24 -28.02 -8.70
N ALA A 179 15.85 -28.88 -9.53
CA ALA A 179 16.00 -28.64 -10.96
C ALA A 179 14.64 -28.55 -11.66
N GLU A 180 13.70 -29.44 -11.33
CA GLU A 180 12.34 -29.41 -11.90
C GLU A 180 11.57 -28.13 -11.48
N ALA A 181 11.68 -27.72 -10.21
CA ALA A 181 11.06 -26.48 -9.72
C ALA A 181 11.60 -25.25 -10.47
N THR A 182 12.93 -25.11 -10.55
CA THR A 182 13.58 -23.95 -11.16
C THR A 182 13.48 -23.89 -12.68
N ALA A 183 13.33 -25.05 -13.35
CA ALA A 183 13.08 -25.11 -14.79
C ALA A 183 11.71 -24.53 -15.18
N ARG A 184 10.72 -24.58 -14.28
CA ARG A 184 9.35 -24.08 -14.51
C ARG A 184 9.19 -22.63 -14.09
N ASP A 185 9.64 -22.31 -12.88
CA ASP A 185 9.64 -20.96 -12.37
C ASP A 185 10.87 -20.74 -11.48
N PRO A 186 11.94 -20.11 -12.00
CA PRO A 186 13.17 -19.87 -11.26
C PRO A 186 12.98 -18.90 -10.08
N HIS A 187 11.86 -18.16 -10.04
CA HIS A 187 11.61 -17.14 -9.03
C HIS A 187 10.46 -17.49 -8.06
N HIS A 188 9.94 -18.73 -8.10
CA HIS A 188 8.86 -19.17 -7.23
C HIS A 188 9.27 -19.24 -5.75
N TYR A 189 8.87 -18.25 -4.97
CA TYR A 189 9.18 -18.06 -3.57
C TYR A 189 8.86 -19.29 -2.72
N GLY A 190 7.70 -19.93 -2.95
CA GLY A 190 7.32 -21.16 -2.25
C GLY A 190 8.34 -22.28 -2.39
N CYS A 191 8.83 -22.53 -3.61
CA CYS A 191 9.86 -23.54 -3.87
C CYS A 191 11.18 -23.18 -3.18
N HIS A 192 11.59 -21.91 -3.27
CA HIS A 192 12.79 -21.43 -2.61
C HIS A 192 12.73 -21.55 -1.08
N THR A 193 11.59 -21.27 -0.46
CA THR A 193 11.42 -21.45 1.00
C THR A 193 11.43 -22.91 1.42
N ALA A 194 10.81 -23.81 0.65
CA ALA A 194 10.87 -25.26 0.91
C ALA A 194 12.30 -25.79 0.76
N ALA A 195 13.03 -25.35 -0.28
CA ALA A 195 14.42 -25.72 -0.49
C ALA A 195 15.33 -25.20 0.63
N LEU A 196 15.14 -23.95 1.07
CA LEU A 196 15.88 -23.36 2.18
C LEU A 196 15.78 -24.23 3.43
N GLN A 197 14.58 -24.73 3.79
CA GLN A 197 14.38 -25.58 4.96
C GLN A 197 15.18 -26.88 4.88
N TYR A 198 15.26 -27.54 3.71
CA TYR A 198 16.07 -28.74 3.53
C TYR A 198 17.56 -28.48 3.79
N LEU A 199 18.05 -27.31 3.35
CA LEU A 199 19.44 -26.89 3.47
C LEU A 199 19.78 -26.29 4.86
N CYS A 200 18.81 -26.12 5.75
CA CYS A 200 19.06 -25.66 7.11
C CYS A 200 19.91 -26.67 7.91
N ALA A 201 20.76 -26.17 8.82
CA ALA A 201 21.63 -26.99 9.67
C ALA A 201 20.89 -27.98 10.58
N LYS A 202 19.65 -27.68 10.97
CA LYS A 202 18.80 -28.57 11.78
C LYS A 202 18.27 -29.79 10.99
N TRP A 203 18.46 -29.79 9.68
CA TRP A 203 18.04 -30.86 8.77
C TRP A 203 19.25 -31.48 8.08
N TYR A 204 19.46 -31.25 6.78
CA TYR A 204 20.46 -31.97 5.99
C TYR A 204 21.58 -31.08 5.45
N GLY A 205 21.53 -29.77 5.70
CA GLY A 205 22.54 -28.83 5.23
C GLY A 205 23.36 -28.20 6.37
N SER A 206 23.77 -26.95 6.17
CA SER A 206 24.56 -26.17 7.12
C SER A 206 24.16 -24.71 7.09
N HIS A 207 24.53 -23.93 8.11
CA HIS A 207 24.28 -22.48 8.09
C HIS A 207 24.95 -21.81 6.89
N GLU A 208 26.17 -22.22 6.53
CA GLU A 208 26.88 -21.67 5.37
C GLU A 208 26.12 -21.95 4.07
N GLU A 209 25.68 -23.19 3.88
CA GLU A 209 24.92 -23.59 2.70
C GLU A 209 23.56 -22.89 2.61
N MET A 210 22.83 -22.82 3.72
CA MET A 210 21.55 -22.13 3.82
C MET A 210 21.67 -20.64 3.46
N PHE A 211 22.65 -19.94 4.03
CA PHE A 211 22.87 -18.51 3.71
C PHE A 211 23.32 -18.33 2.27
N ALA A 212 24.27 -19.13 1.77
CA ALA A 212 24.75 -19.03 0.40
C ALA A 212 23.62 -19.25 -0.62
N PHE A 213 22.74 -20.23 -0.37
CA PHE A 213 21.55 -20.48 -1.17
C PHE A 213 20.61 -19.26 -1.17
N ALA A 214 20.27 -18.74 0.03
CA ALA A 214 19.36 -17.63 0.18
C ALA A 214 19.88 -16.34 -0.48
N GLU A 215 21.17 -16.05 -0.31
CA GLU A 215 21.86 -14.90 -0.89
C GLU A 215 21.95 -15.02 -2.42
N GLY A 216 22.26 -16.21 -2.94
CA GLY A 216 22.31 -16.47 -4.38
C GLY A 216 20.95 -16.28 -5.06
N ALA A 217 19.88 -16.80 -4.45
CA ALA A 217 18.51 -16.58 -4.92
C ALA A 217 18.14 -15.08 -4.91
N ALA A 218 18.44 -14.37 -3.82
CA ALA A 218 18.16 -12.94 -3.71
C ALA A 218 18.99 -12.07 -4.67
N ALA A 219 20.19 -12.51 -5.05
CA ALA A 219 21.08 -11.78 -5.97
C ALA A 219 20.64 -11.88 -7.44
N THR A 220 19.95 -12.97 -7.80
CA THR A 220 19.47 -13.22 -9.17
C THR A 220 17.99 -12.85 -9.37
N ALA A 221 17.29 -12.51 -8.28
CA ALA A 221 15.89 -12.15 -8.31
C ALA A 221 15.62 -10.78 -8.99
N PRO A 222 14.53 -10.63 -9.76
CA PRO A 222 14.10 -9.34 -10.29
C PRO A 222 13.72 -8.33 -9.18
N PRO A 223 13.83 -7.00 -9.44
CA PRO A 223 13.36 -5.98 -8.51
C PRO A 223 11.92 -6.20 -8.05
N GLY A 224 11.64 -5.96 -6.77
CA GLY A 224 10.32 -6.22 -6.16
C GLY A 224 10.03 -7.68 -5.83
N SER A 225 10.85 -8.65 -6.25
CA SER A 225 10.62 -10.07 -5.94
C SER A 225 10.70 -10.36 -4.43
N LYS A 226 9.78 -11.18 -3.93
CA LYS A 226 9.82 -11.72 -2.55
C LYS A 226 11.10 -12.47 -2.23
N LEU A 227 11.83 -13.00 -3.23
CA LEU A 227 13.10 -13.68 -3.01
C LEU A 227 14.17 -12.79 -2.37
N HIS A 228 14.07 -11.47 -2.49
CA HIS A 228 14.93 -10.57 -1.72
C HIS A 228 14.75 -10.70 -0.20
N ALA A 229 13.63 -11.26 0.28
CA ALA A 229 13.42 -11.59 1.69
C ALA A 229 13.92 -12.99 2.09
N LEU A 230 14.36 -13.84 1.15
CA LEU A 230 14.82 -15.20 1.50
C LEU A 230 16.02 -15.21 2.48
N PRO A 231 17.02 -14.30 2.37
CA PRO A 231 18.07 -14.16 3.38
C PRO A 231 17.54 -13.81 4.78
N LEU A 232 16.41 -13.08 4.88
CA LEU A 232 15.77 -12.78 6.16
C LEU A 232 15.21 -14.07 6.78
N SER A 233 14.59 -14.94 5.98
CA SER A 233 14.12 -16.24 6.47
C SER A 233 15.31 -17.10 6.95
N ALA A 234 16.44 -17.10 6.23
CA ALA A 234 17.66 -17.79 6.67
C ALA A 234 18.21 -17.21 8.01
N ALA A 235 18.23 -15.89 8.14
CA ALA A 235 18.64 -15.21 9.37
C ALA A 235 17.71 -15.52 10.55
N LEU A 236 16.40 -15.59 10.29
CA LEU A 236 15.41 -15.94 11.31
C LEU A 236 15.56 -17.39 11.79
N GLU A 237 15.76 -18.33 10.86
CA GLU A 237 16.07 -19.73 11.18
C GLU A 237 17.32 -19.84 12.05
N TYR A 238 18.38 -19.10 11.70
CA TYR A 238 19.64 -19.05 12.45
C TYR A 238 19.45 -18.55 13.90
N GLU A 239 18.78 -17.40 14.07
CA GLU A 239 18.67 -16.69 15.35
C GLU A 239 17.59 -17.25 16.29
N VAL A 240 16.45 -17.69 15.74
CA VAL A 240 15.28 -18.07 16.56
C VAL A 240 15.24 -19.56 16.83
N LEU A 241 15.67 -20.41 15.88
CA LEU A 241 15.43 -21.85 15.96
C LEU A 241 16.68 -22.67 16.26
N THR A 242 17.89 -22.10 16.13
CA THR A 242 19.14 -22.80 16.44
C THR A 242 19.79 -22.51 17.78
N GLU A 243 19.14 -21.75 18.70
CA GLU A 243 19.78 -21.27 19.95
C GLU A 243 21.17 -20.70 19.60
N GLY A 244 21.19 -19.47 19.04
CA GLY A 244 22.37 -18.79 18.51
C GLY A 244 23.64 -18.91 19.37
N PRO A 245 24.83 -18.59 18.84
CA PRO A 245 26.11 -19.07 19.34
C PRO A 245 26.22 -18.96 20.86
N THR A 246 26.25 -20.12 21.53
CA THR A 246 26.41 -20.27 22.98
C THR A 246 27.84 -19.94 23.46
N SER A 247 28.69 -19.46 22.56
CA SER A 247 30.10 -19.19 22.76
C SER A 247 30.36 -17.70 22.89
N ALA A 248 31.36 -17.32 23.69
CA ALA A 248 31.85 -15.94 23.80
C ALA A 248 32.59 -15.44 22.53
N ALA A 249 32.74 -16.29 21.51
CA ALA A 249 33.33 -15.92 20.22
C ALA A 249 32.40 -15.01 19.40
N PRO A 250 32.94 -14.09 18.57
CA PRO A 250 32.15 -13.31 17.64
C PRO A 250 31.34 -14.23 16.71
N ASP A 251 30.05 -13.94 16.57
CA ASP A 251 29.18 -14.66 15.65
C ASP A 251 29.62 -14.45 14.18
N PRO A 252 30.03 -15.50 13.46
CA PRO A 252 30.47 -15.39 12.07
C PRO A 252 29.34 -15.02 11.10
N PHE A 253 28.07 -15.26 11.44
CA PHE A 253 26.93 -14.97 10.56
C PHE A 253 26.27 -13.61 10.84
N ALA A 254 26.65 -12.91 11.92
CA ALA A 254 26.11 -11.60 12.26
C ALA A 254 26.15 -10.56 11.11
N PRO A 255 27.21 -10.47 10.28
CA PRO A 255 27.21 -9.57 9.11
C PRO A 255 26.15 -9.94 8.07
N ARG A 256 25.92 -11.24 7.85
CA ARG A 256 24.89 -11.74 6.91
C ARG A 256 23.48 -11.48 7.44
N VAL A 257 23.26 -11.68 8.75
CA VAL A 257 21.99 -11.32 9.42
C VAL A 257 21.70 -9.83 9.27
N ALA A 258 22.68 -8.95 9.51
CA ALA A 258 22.51 -7.51 9.36
C ALA A 258 22.21 -7.10 7.90
N ALA A 259 22.88 -7.73 6.93
CA ALA A 259 22.62 -7.52 5.51
C ALA A 259 21.21 -7.99 5.10
N ALA A 260 20.76 -9.14 5.61
CA ALA A 260 19.43 -9.67 5.37
C ALA A 260 18.33 -8.74 5.90
N VAL A 261 18.46 -8.22 7.12
CA VAL A 261 17.52 -7.24 7.70
C VAL A 261 17.51 -5.94 6.88
N THR A 262 18.67 -5.46 6.45
CA THR A 262 18.77 -4.25 5.61
C THR A 262 18.09 -4.43 4.26
N ARG A 263 18.31 -5.57 3.61
CA ARG A 263 17.67 -5.93 2.34
C ARG A 263 16.15 -6.05 2.50
N ALA A 264 15.68 -6.70 3.56
CA ALA A 264 14.25 -6.84 3.82
C ALA A 264 13.55 -5.52 4.17
N LEU A 265 14.24 -4.57 4.83
CA LEU A 265 13.74 -3.21 5.03
C LEU A 265 13.56 -2.48 3.70
N ALA A 266 14.54 -2.56 2.81
CA ALA A 266 14.45 -1.96 1.47
C ALA A 266 13.28 -2.57 0.68
N LEU A 267 13.18 -3.91 0.65
CA LEU A 267 12.07 -4.60 0.01
C LEU A 267 10.72 -4.20 0.63
N SER A 268 10.62 -4.12 1.96
CA SER A 268 9.37 -3.73 2.64
C SER A 268 8.90 -2.34 2.21
N ALA A 269 9.81 -1.41 1.90
CA ALA A 269 9.46 -0.08 1.42
C ALA A 269 8.93 -0.06 -0.03
N GLU A 270 9.19 -1.09 -0.84
CA GLU A 270 8.68 -1.21 -2.21
C GLU A 270 7.21 -1.64 -2.25
N TYR A 271 6.71 -2.29 -1.18
CA TYR A 271 5.32 -2.75 -1.09
C TYR A 271 4.44 -1.71 -0.39
N ALA A 272 3.19 -1.58 -0.83
CA ALA A 272 2.21 -0.73 -0.14
C ALA A 272 2.01 -1.18 1.33
N PRO A 273 1.81 -0.24 2.28
CA PRO A 273 1.42 -0.57 3.65
C PRO A 273 0.17 -1.45 3.69
N GLY A 274 0.18 -2.51 4.49
CA GLY A 274 -0.93 -3.48 4.57
C GLY A 274 -1.02 -4.46 3.39
N SER A 275 -0.03 -4.49 2.49
CA SER A 275 0.04 -5.52 1.44
C SER A 275 0.09 -6.92 2.04
N ARG A 276 -0.87 -7.77 1.64
CA ARG A 276 -0.96 -9.18 2.05
C ARG A 276 0.21 -10.00 1.55
N GLU A 277 0.70 -9.71 0.35
CA GLU A 277 1.83 -10.42 -0.25
C GLU A 277 3.12 -10.22 0.57
N ALA A 278 3.28 -9.03 1.15
CA ALA A 278 4.41 -8.70 2.01
C ALA A 278 4.23 -9.13 3.47
N ALA A 279 3.03 -9.55 3.88
CA ALA A 279 2.72 -9.81 5.28
C ALA A 279 3.66 -10.84 5.90
N GLY A 280 3.93 -11.94 5.18
CA GLY A 280 4.82 -13.01 5.65
C GLY A 280 6.20 -12.50 6.06
N PHE A 281 6.94 -11.89 5.12
CA PHE A 281 8.30 -11.42 5.43
C PHE A 281 8.31 -10.18 6.34
N ARG A 282 7.27 -9.34 6.33
CA ARG A 282 7.19 -8.17 7.23
C ARG A 282 7.03 -8.59 8.70
N ASN A 283 6.24 -9.63 8.98
CA ASN A 283 6.12 -10.17 10.33
C ASN A 283 7.45 -10.81 10.80
N GLN A 284 8.15 -11.54 9.92
CA GLN A 284 9.52 -12.02 10.18
C GLN A 284 10.50 -10.85 10.43
N LEU A 285 10.41 -9.79 9.64
CA LEU A 285 11.27 -8.61 9.75
C LEU A 285 11.04 -7.88 11.08
N ALA A 286 9.79 -7.71 11.50
CA ALA A 286 9.46 -7.12 12.77
C ALA A 286 10.16 -7.87 13.92
N LEU A 287 10.09 -9.20 13.93
CA LEU A 287 10.77 -10.02 14.94
C LEU A 287 12.31 -9.85 14.90
N MET A 288 12.92 -9.86 13.71
CA MET A 288 14.36 -9.68 13.58
C MET A 288 14.82 -8.28 14.00
N LEU A 289 14.03 -7.24 13.74
CA LEU A 289 14.30 -5.88 14.22
C LEU A 289 14.22 -5.78 15.75
N LEU A 290 13.33 -6.55 16.38
CA LEU A 290 13.25 -6.62 17.84
C LEU A 290 14.47 -7.30 18.45
N ARG A 291 14.92 -8.40 17.86
CA ARG A 291 16.17 -9.09 18.24
C ARG A 291 17.38 -8.17 18.11
N ALA A 292 17.42 -7.35 17.06
CA ALA A 292 18.46 -6.35 16.82
C ALA A 292 18.30 -5.05 17.65
N GLU A 293 17.32 -4.97 18.55
CA GLU A 293 16.98 -3.75 19.32
C GLU A 293 16.72 -2.49 18.46
N ARG A 294 16.27 -2.67 17.22
CA ARG A 294 15.94 -1.58 16.29
C ARG A 294 14.48 -1.15 16.43
N TRP A 295 14.14 -0.66 17.62
CA TRP A 295 12.76 -0.40 18.05
C TRP A 295 11.96 0.58 17.17
N HIS A 296 12.62 1.59 16.59
CA HIS A 296 11.95 2.54 15.69
C HIS A 296 11.61 1.90 14.36
N ASP A 297 12.56 1.20 13.74
CA ASP A 297 12.32 0.46 12.50
C ASP A 297 11.29 -0.66 12.70
N ALA A 298 11.28 -1.30 13.88
CA ALA A 298 10.25 -2.28 14.24
C ALA A 298 8.86 -1.63 14.29
N LEU A 299 8.75 -0.45 14.91
CA LEU A 299 7.48 0.30 14.94
C LEU A 299 7.00 0.68 13.53
N ASP A 300 7.91 1.13 12.65
CA ASP A 300 7.59 1.42 11.25
C ASP A 300 7.20 0.17 10.48
N THR A 301 7.83 -0.96 10.76
CA THR A 301 7.45 -2.26 10.18
C THR A 301 6.06 -2.69 10.66
N PHE A 302 5.71 -2.50 11.94
CA PHE A 302 4.34 -2.76 12.43
C PHE A 302 3.29 -1.87 11.75
N ARG A 303 3.62 -0.62 11.39
CA ARG A 303 2.76 0.23 10.54
C ARG A 303 2.61 -0.37 9.14
N ALA A 304 3.71 -0.81 8.53
CA ALA A 304 3.72 -1.41 7.20
C ALA A 304 2.99 -2.77 7.14
N ILE A 305 2.98 -3.55 8.23
CA ILE A 305 2.18 -4.78 8.36
C ILE A 305 0.67 -4.47 8.33
N GLY A 306 0.25 -3.39 8.98
CA GLY A 306 -1.16 -3.00 9.03
C GLY A 306 -2.02 -4.02 9.79
N ALA A 307 -3.10 -4.48 9.13
CA ALA A 307 -4.09 -5.38 9.73
C ALA A 307 -3.75 -6.88 9.61
N THR A 308 -2.71 -7.24 8.86
CA THR A 308 -2.46 -8.63 8.45
C THR A 308 -1.30 -9.24 9.23
N ALA A 309 -1.58 -9.71 10.44
CA ALA A 309 -0.65 -10.54 11.20
C ALA A 309 -0.59 -11.96 10.58
N THR A 310 0.46 -12.71 10.90
CA THR A 310 0.67 -14.07 10.39
C THR A 310 0.92 -15.04 11.54
N THR A 311 0.54 -16.32 11.40
CA THR A 311 0.77 -17.31 12.46
C THR A 311 2.25 -17.43 12.77
N TYR A 312 3.09 -17.56 11.75
CA TYR A 312 4.54 -17.51 11.90
C TYR A 312 5.03 -16.05 11.76
N PRO A 313 5.90 -15.53 12.66
CA PRO A 313 6.62 -16.26 13.71
C PRO A 313 5.94 -16.28 15.09
N TRP A 314 4.80 -15.62 15.26
CA TRP A 314 4.23 -15.32 16.58
C TRP A 314 3.76 -16.55 17.36
N ALA A 315 3.32 -17.61 16.67
CA ALA A 315 2.95 -18.90 17.26
C ALA A 315 4.09 -19.60 18.02
N HIS A 316 5.33 -19.14 17.87
CA HIS A 316 6.46 -19.68 18.63
C HIS A 316 6.52 -19.14 20.07
N PHE A 317 5.84 -18.03 20.35
CA PHE A 317 5.91 -17.36 21.66
C PHE A 317 4.68 -17.64 22.54
N GLY A 318 3.56 -18.06 21.95
CA GLY A 318 2.33 -18.39 22.66
C GLY A 318 1.29 -19.04 21.75
N ASP A 319 0.22 -19.54 22.37
CA ASP A 319 -0.85 -20.29 21.69
C ASP A 319 -1.78 -19.40 20.84
N ASP A 320 -1.79 -18.08 21.10
CA ASP A 320 -2.55 -17.10 20.32
C ASP A 320 -1.59 -16.14 19.58
N PRO A 321 -1.29 -16.40 18.30
CA PRO A 321 -0.39 -15.56 17.49
C PRO A 321 -0.87 -14.12 17.37
N ARG A 322 -2.18 -13.87 17.41
CA ARG A 322 -2.75 -12.53 17.33
C ARG A 322 -2.41 -11.76 18.60
N GLN A 323 -2.62 -12.38 19.75
CA GLN A 323 -2.35 -11.77 21.04
C GLN A 323 -0.84 -11.47 21.18
N GLU A 324 0.02 -12.43 20.83
CA GLU A 324 1.48 -12.23 20.85
C GLU A 324 1.92 -11.06 19.95
N PHE A 325 1.39 -10.97 18.73
CA PHE A 325 1.65 -9.85 17.84
C PHE A 325 1.25 -8.51 18.47
N LEU A 326 0.07 -8.42 19.09
CA LEU A 326 -0.45 -7.21 19.70
C LEU A 326 0.32 -6.79 20.95
N ASP A 327 0.72 -7.75 21.78
CA ASP A 327 1.48 -7.52 23.00
C ASP A 327 2.89 -7.03 22.68
N ILE A 328 3.55 -7.67 21.70
CA ILE A 328 4.86 -7.23 21.20
C ILE A 328 4.76 -5.84 20.58
N ARG A 329 3.77 -5.60 19.71
CA ARG A 329 3.52 -4.28 19.10
C ARG A 329 3.32 -3.19 20.16
N SER A 330 2.57 -3.49 21.21
CA SER A 330 2.36 -2.59 22.35
C SER A 330 3.64 -2.36 23.16
N GLY A 331 4.41 -3.42 23.41
CA GLY A 331 5.73 -3.36 24.06
C GLY A 331 6.71 -2.45 23.31
N VAL A 332 6.75 -2.54 21.97
CA VAL A 332 7.57 -1.66 21.13
C VAL A 332 7.18 -0.20 21.29
N ARG A 333 5.88 0.12 21.28
CA ARG A 333 5.39 1.50 21.47
C ARG A 333 5.85 2.06 22.82
N ILE A 334 5.71 1.27 23.89
CA ILE A 334 6.14 1.65 25.24
C ILE A 334 7.65 1.88 25.24
N HIS A 335 8.43 0.98 24.65
CA HIS A 335 9.87 1.10 24.64
C HIS A 335 10.36 2.34 23.88
N VAL A 336 9.80 2.61 22.70
CA VAL A 336 10.06 3.85 21.95
C VAL A 336 9.67 5.09 22.78
N ALA A 337 8.53 5.04 23.48
CA ALA A 337 8.11 6.13 24.38
C ALA A 337 9.08 6.37 25.54
N THR A 338 9.65 5.33 26.15
CA THR A 338 10.63 5.47 27.25
C THR A 338 11.93 6.12 26.80
N ARG A 339 12.37 5.84 25.56
CA ARG A 339 13.59 6.38 24.96
C ARG A 339 13.39 7.76 24.30
N THR A 340 12.14 8.18 24.10
CA THR A 340 11.83 9.52 23.59
C THR A 340 12.09 10.57 24.68
N PRO A 341 12.92 11.61 24.43
CA PRO A 341 13.20 12.63 25.44
C PRO A 341 11.93 13.36 25.91
N PHE A 342 11.86 13.70 27.19
CA PHE A 342 10.64 14.22 27.82
C PHE A 342 10.17 15.56 27.22
N PHE A 343 11.13 16.45 26.93
CA PHE A 343 10.87 17.78 26.34
C PHE A 343 10.93 17.77 24.82
N SER A 344 11.20 16.63 24.19
CA SER A 344 10.92 16.49 22.77
C SER A 344 9.45 16.86 22.57
N ARG A 345 9.18 17.71 21.58
CA ARG A 345 7.85 17.64 20.98
C ARG A 345 7.70 16.17 20.59
N PRO A 346 6.63 15.47 21.01
CA PRO A 346 6.35 14.20 20.39
C PRO A 346 6.47 14.48 18.90
N SER A 347 7.32 13.73 18.21
CA SER A 347 7.08 13.51 16.81
C SER A 347 5.66 12.96 16.84
N HIS A 348 4.68 13.83 16.63
CA HIS A 348 3.54 13.40 15.87
C HIS A 348 4.21 12.63 14.72
N PRO A 349 4.00 11.30 14.54
CA PRO A 349 3.84 10.90 13.15
C PRO A 349 2.92 11.98 12.62
N GLN A 350 3.42 12.81 11.67
CA GLN A 350 2.71 13.97 11.12
C GLN A 350 1.24 13.73 11.37
N ALA A 351 0.58 14.53 12.20
CA ALA A 351 -0.81 14.28 12.52
C ALA A 351 -1.45 13.85 11.20
N VAL A 352 -1.86 12.59 11.15
CA VAL A 352 -3.05 12.30 10.42
C VAL A 352 -4.09 12.96 11.36
N VAL A 353 -4.17 14.31 11.46
CA VAL A 353 -5.20 15.10 10.76
C VAL A 353 -5.89 14.07 9.88
N PRO A 354 -7.15 13.65 10.13
CA PRO A 354 -7.84 12.92 9.06
C PRO A 354 -7.62 13.82 7.88
N ALA A 355 -6.74 13.39 6.96
CA ALA A 355 -5.92 14.37 6.29
C ALA A 355 -6.89 15.36 5.68
N PRO A 356 -6.65 16.68 5.71
CA PRO A 356 -7.42 17.48 4.79
C PRO A 356 -6.98 16.91 3.44
N ILE A 357 -7.78 15.98 2.90
CA ILE A 357 -7.37 14.82 2.06
C ILE A 357 -5.93 15.00 1.65
N ARG A 358 -4.98 14.27 2.29
CA ARG A 358 -3.52 14.45 2.11
C ARG A 358 -3.35 14.82 0.66
N THR A 359 -2.88 16.01 0.37
CA THR A 359 -2.78 16.47 -1.03
C THR A 359 -1.88 15.54 -1.87
N GLU A 360 -1.15 14.64 -1.19
CA GLU A 360 -0.33 13.55 -1.70
C GLU A 360 -1.09 12.19 -1.88
N ASP A 361 -2.24 11.99 -1.23
CA ASP A 361 -3.20 10.88 -1.45
C ASP A 361 -4.43 11.33 -2.26
N ALA A 362 -4.53 12.61 -2.58
CA ALA A 362 -5.54 13.13 -3.48
C ALA A 362 -5.26 12.55 -4.88
N PRO A 363 -6.26 11.94 -5.55
CA PRO A 363 -6.08 11.48 -6.92
C PRO A 363 -5.60 12.66 -7.77
N CYS A 364 -4.36 12.58 -8.25
CA CYS A 364 -3.81 13.57 -9.14
C CYS A 364 -4.46 13.36 -10.50
N ALA A 365 -5.13 14.39 -11.00
CA ALA A 365 -5.75 14.35 -12.31
C ALA A 365 -5.14 15.39 -13.22
N LEU A 366 -4.84 14.97 -14.43
CA LEU A 366 -4.30 15.81 -15.50
C LEU A 366 -5.03 15.47 -16.78
N ALA A 367 -5.56 16.48 -17.46
CA ALA A 367 -6.15 16.28 -18.78
C ALA A 367 -5.18 16.73 -19.87
N ILE A 368 -5.13 15.95 -20.94
CA ILE A 368 -4.42 16.28 -22.18
C ILE A 368 -5.47 16.51 -23.25
N ALA A 369 -5.60 17.75 -23.70
CA ALA A 369 -6.49 18.14 -24.78
C ALA A 369 -5.70 18.34 -26.08
N ALA A 370 -6.21 17.81 -27.19
CA ALA A 370 -5.65 18.01 -28.54
C ALA A 370 -6.07 19.38 -29.12
N ALA A 371 -5.81 20.46 -28.38
CA ALA A 371 -6.14 21.84 -28.73
C ALA A 371 -5.09 22.80 -28.17
N ARG A 372 -5.07 24.03 -28.70
CA ARG A 372 -4.15 25.08 -28.22
C ARG A 372 -4.64 25.69 -26.90
N PRO A 373 -3.74 26.25 -26.06
CA PRO A 373 -4.14 26.79 -24.75
C PRO A 373 -5.24 27.86 -24.81
N ALA A 374 -5.30 28.65 -25.88
CA ALA A 374 -6.34 29.65 -26.08
C ALA A 374 -7.74 29.05 -26.35
N GLU A 375 -7.80 27.96 -27.12
CA GLU A 375 -9.04 27.24 -27.44
C GLU A 375 -9.58 26.54 -26.19
N VAL A 376 -8.70 25.88 -25.44
CA VAL A 376 -9.03 25.26 -24.15
C VAL A 376 -9.49 26.30 -23.13
N ALA A 377 -8.83 27.46 -23.07
CA ALA A 377 -9.22 28.53 -22.15
C ALA A 377 -10.64 29.04 -22.44
N GLN A 378 -11.00 29.21 -23.70
CA GLN A 378 -12.35 29.62 -24.11
C GLN A 378 -13.41 28.58 -23.70
N ALA A 379 -13.15 27.30 -23.96
CA ALA A 379 -14.06 26.21 -23.59
C ALA A 379 -14.20 26.05 -22.06
N ALA A 380 -13.11 26.30 -21.32
CA ALA A 380 -13.05 26.24 -19.87
C ALA A 380 -13.78 27.41 -19.16
N LEU A 381 -14.08 28.52 -19.84
CA LEU A 381 -14.78 29.67 -19.23
C LEU A 381 -16.17 29.31 -18.68
N MET A 382 -16.79 28.26 -19.22
CA MET A 382 -18.11 27.78 -18.79
C MET A 382 -18.05 26.74 -17.68
N CYS A 383 -16.85 26.29 -17.29
CA CYS A 383 -16.68 25.35 -16.20
C CYS A 383 -16.84 26.07 -14.86
N GLY A 384 -17.75 25.59 -14.01
CA GLY A 384 -17.95 26.12 -12.65
C GLY A 384 -16.78 25.92 -11.68
N VAL A 385 -15.59 25.54 -12.18
CA VAL A 385 -14.36 25.26 -11.44
C VAL A 385 -13.19 26.05 -12.01
N SER A 386 -12.27 26.49 -11.14
CA SER A 386 -11.02 27.12 -11.58
C SER A 386 -10.09 26.07 -12.20
N LEU A 387 -9.53 26.32 -13.37
CA LEU A 387 -8.63 25.40 -14.08
C LEU A 387 -7.27 26.07 -14.35
N ARG A 388 -6.17 25.32 -14.32
CA ARG A 388 -4.85 25.80 -14.76
C ARG A 388 -4.48 25.09 -16.06
N THR A 389 -4.02 25.84 -17.06
CA THR A 389 -3.62 25.31 -18.38
C THR A 389 -2.15 25.59 -18.65
N ALA A 390 -1.43 24.64 -19.24
CA ALA A 390 -0.04 24.82 -19.69
C ALA A 390 0.17 24.19 -21.09
N PRO A 391 1.02 24.78 -21.95
CA PRO A 391 1.32 24.19 -23.26
C PRO A 391 2.12 22.88 -23.09
N ALA A 392 1.62 21.79 -23.66
CA ALA A 392 2.30 20.49 -23.67
C ALA A 392 3.11 20.26 -24.96
N SER A 393 2.58 20.75 -26.08
CA SER A 393 3.24 20.79 -27.40
C SER A 393 2.61 21.90 -28.25
N ALA A 394 2.98 22.00 -29.52
CA ALA A 394 2.37 22.97 -30.45
C ALA A 394 0.86 22.73 -30.69
N THR A 395 0.37 21.53 -30.40
CA THR A 395 -1.01 21.08 -30.67
C THR A 395 -1.74 20.53 -29.46
N HIS A 396 -1.07 20.43 -28.30
CA HIS A 396 -1.64 19.84 -27.08
C HIS A 396 -1.48 20.75 -25.87
N THR A 397 -2.46 20.69 -24.98
CA THR A 397 -2.52 21.49 -23.74
C THR A 397 -2.76 20.59 -22.55
N TYR A 398 -1.97 20.81 -21.49
CA TYR A 398 -2.18 20.24 -20.16
C TYR A 398 -3.20 21.06 -19.37
N ILE A 399 -4.09 20.40 -18.63
CA ILE A 399 -5.14 21.04 -17.84
C ILE A 399 -5.23 20.35 -16.47
N GLU A 400 -5.25 21.13 -15.39
CA GLU A 400 -5.49 20.65 -14.03
C GLU A 400 -6.54 21.51 -13.32
N ALA A 401 -7.19 20.99 -12.27
CA ALA A 401 -8.15 21.72 -11.47
C ALA A 401 -7.47 22.46 -10.30
N VAL A 402 -7.79 23.74 -10.10
CA VAL A 402 -7.21 24.57 -9.03
C VAL A 402 -8.13 24.57 -7.80
N PRO A 403 -7.60 24.31 -6.57
CA PRO A 403 -8.40 24.37 -5.35
C PRO A 403 -8.90 25.81 -5.05
N ASP A 404 -10.21 26.00 -4.87
CA ASP A 404 -10.81 27.30 -4.51
C ASP A 404 -10.46 27.67 -3.04
N PRO A 405 -9.99 28.89 -2.72
CA PRO A 405 -9.52 29.27 -1.38
C PRO A 405 -10.64 29.57 -0.34
N GLY A 406 -11.88 29.16 -0.59
CA GLY A 406 -13.04 29.41 0.28
C GLY A 406 -13.39 28.21 1.19
N PRO A 407 -14.06 28.44 2.36
CA PRO A 407 -14.47 27.35 3.24
C PRO A 407 -15.41 26.40 2.51
N ALA A 408 -14.99 25.14 2.36
CA ALA A 408 -15.69 24.09 1.65
C ALA A 408 -17.07 23.82 2.27
N LYS A 409 -18.12 24.49 1.76
CA LYS A 409 -19.49 24.07 2.01
C LYS A 409 -19.77 22.82 1.19
N ARG A 410 -19.85 21.69 1.90
CA ARG A 410 -20.54 20.44 1.53
C ARG A 410 -20.32 19.93 0.10
N SER A 411 -19.39 18.99 -0.04
CA SER A 411 -19.53 17.84 -0.93
C SER A 411 -18.64 16.72 -0.41
N VAL A 412 -19.16 15.95 0.54
CA VAL A 412 -18.49 14.76 1.13
C VAL A 412 -19.07 13.48 0.48
N LEU A 413 -19.70 13.60 -0.70
CA LEU A 413 -20.48 12.53 -1.32
C LEU A 413 -20.20 12.32 -2.82
N SER A 414 -19.23 13.02 -3.42
CA SER A 414 -18.81 12.72 -4.80
C SER A 414 -17.50 11.94 -4.77
N THR A 415 -17.55 10.69 -5.24
CA THR A 415 -16.39 9.81 -5.43
C THR A 415 -15.57 10.19 -6.68
N GLU A 416 -16.11 11.08 -7.53
CA GLU A 416 -15.44 11.55 -8.75
C GLU A 416 -14.62 12.82 -8.51
N ASP A 417 -13.42 12.84 -9.11
CA ASP A 417 -12.50 13.97 -9.08
C ASP A 417 -13.00 15.17 -9.91
N ARG A 418 -12.75 16.39 -9.41
CA ARG A 418 -13.27 17.67 -9.94
C ARG A 418 -12.93 17.90 -11.42
N LEU A 419 -11.77 17.43 -11.88
CA LEU A 419 -11.36 17.59 -13.27
C LEU A 419 -12.19 16.70 -14.22
N THR A 420 -12.59 15.51 -13.77
CA THR A 420 -13.43 14.59 -14.55
C THR A 420 -14.83 15.18 -14.75
N THR A 421 -15.43 15.78 -13.71
CA THR A 421 -16.71 16.49 -13.81
C THR A 421 -16.61 17.75 -14.68
N ALA A 422 -15.45 18.43 -14.67
CA ALA A 422 -15.22 19.59 -15.54
C ALA A 422 -15.05 19.21 -17.01
N ALA A 423 -14.45 18.04 -17.29
CA ALA A 423 -14.16 17.56 -18.64
C ALA A 423 -15.40 17.35 -19.49
N ASP A 424 -16.53 16.96 -18.91
CA ASP A 424 -17.82 16.95 -19.62
C ASP A 424 -18.13 18.35 -20.18
N ASN A 425 -18.11 19.37 -19.32
CA ASN A 425 -18.49 20.74 -19.67
C ASN A 425 -17.58 21.38 -20.72
N PHE A 426 -16.24 21.34 -20.54
CA PHE A 426 -15.33 21.99 -21.51
C PHE A 426 -15.16 21.18 -22.81
N THR A 427 -15.68 19.95 -22.89
CA THR A 427 -15.68 19.18 -24.15
C THR A 427 -17.04 19.17 -24.85
N THR A 428 -18.11 19.69 -24.24
CA THR A 428 -19.50 19.61 -24.74
C THR A 428 -19.74 20.26 -26.12
N GLY A 429 -18.86 21.16 -26.57
CA GLY A 429 -18.96 21.83 -27.89
C GLY A 429 -17.80 21.54 -28.86
N GLU A 430 -16.86 20.69 -28.46
CA GLU A 430 -15.53 20.66 -29.05
C GLU A 430 -15.31 19.42 -29.93
N LYS A 431 -14.51 19.58 -30.99
CA LYS A 431 -14.20 18.48 -31.93
C LYS A 431 -12.96 17.67 -31.53
N TRP A 432 -12.16 18.17 -30.60
CA TRP A 432 -10.93 17.51 -30.15
C TRP A 432 -11.23 16.52 -29.02
N PRO A 433 -10.55 15.35 -28.99
CA PRO A 433 -10.63 14.44 -27.85
C PRO A 433 -9.83 14.99 -26.66
N THR A 434 -10.24 14.61 -25.46
CA THR A 434 -9.52 14.89 -24.21
C THR A 434 -9.30 13.61 -23.44
N LEU A 435 -8.06 13.35 -23.06
CA LEU A 435 -7.72 12.24 -22.18
C LEU A 435 -7.52 12.76 -20.76
N VAL A 436 -8.42 12.42 -19.84
CA VAL A 436 -8.29 12.75 -18.42
C VAL A 436 -7.57 11.60 -17.74
N LEU A 437 -6.31 11.81 -17.39
CA LEU A 437 -5.46 10.87 -16.69
C LEU A 437 -5.66 11.02 -15.19
N ARG A 438 -5.73 9.90 -14.48
CA ARG A 438 -5.88 9.85 -13.02
C ARG A 438 -4.77 8.98 -12.45
N ARG A 439 -4.19 9.42 -11.35
CA ARG A 439 -3.17 8.69 -10.60
C ARG A 439 -3.46 8.80 -9.11
N ALA A 440 -3.66 7.64 -8.51
CA ALA A 440 -3.75 7.41 -7.08
C ALA A 440 -2.66 6.39 -6.69
N PRO A 441 -2.33 6.23 -5.40
CA PRO A 441 -1.22 5.39 -4.94
C PRO A 441 -1.21 3.96 -5.52
N GLU A 442 -2.37 3.35 -5.73
CA GLU A 442 -2.49 1.96 -6.22
C GLU A 442 -3.22 1.84 -7.58
N ARG A 443 -3.69 2.96 -8.13
CA ARG A 443 -4.57 2.98 -9.32
C ARG A 443 -4.15 4.09 -10.26
N CYS A 444 -3.82 3.72 -11.49
CA CYS A 444 -3.72 4.68 -12.59
C CYS A 444 -4.85 4.38 -13.56
N GLY A 445 -5.41 5.41 -14.17
CA GLY A 445 -6.45 5.19 -15.15
C GLY A 445 -6.62 6.40 -16.03
N PHE A 446 -7.56 6.28 -16.96
CA PHE A 446 -7.97 7.40 -17.77
C PHE A 446 -9.46 7.34 -18.07
N THR A 447 -10.00 8.50 -18.39
CA THR A 447 -11.31 8.63 -19.02
C THR A 447 -11.12 9.43 -20.31
N LEU A 448 -11.55 8.85 -21.43
CA LEU A 448 -11.54 9.49 -22.74
C LEU A 448 -12.85 10.25 -22.94
N PHE A 449 -12.76 11.57 -23.09
CA PHE A 449 -13.89 12.44 -23.37
C PHE A 449 -13.89 12.92 -24.81
N HIS A 450 -15.08 12.98 -25.40
CA HIS A 450 -15.31 13.63 -26.69
C HIS A 450 -16.76 14.12 -26.76
N LYS A 451 -16.97 15.37 -27.16
CA LYS A 451 -18.30 16.01 -27.26
C LYS A 451 -19.13 15.93 -25.97
N GLY A 452 -18.52 16.16 -24.80
CA GLY A 452 -19.21 16.12 -23.50
C GLY A 452 -19.70 14.72 -23.12
N ARG A 453 -19.02 13.67 -23.58
CA ARG A 453 -19.36 12.30 -23.19
C ARG A 453 -18.11 11.48 -22.88
N PRO A 454 -18.08 10.72 -21.78
CA PRO A 454 -17.06 9.72 -21.55
C PRO A 454 -17.29 8.55 -22.53
N LEU A 455 -16.36 8.33 -23.45
CA LEU A 455 -16.45 7.29 -24.48
C LEU A 455 -15.79 5.98 -24.05
N ALA A 456 -14.74 6.06 -23.23
CA ALA A 456 -14.06 4.90 -22.68
C ALA A 456 -13.43 5.27 -21.33
N THR A 457 -13.48 4.35 -20.40
CA THR A 457 -12.83 4.47 -19.09
C THR A 457 -12.03 3.21 -18.87
N HIS A 458 -10.78 3.38 -18.46
CA HIS A 458 -9.91 2.26 -18.12
C HIS A 458 -9.17 2.55 -16.84
N GLU A 459 -8.94 1.50 -16.06
CA GLU A 459 -8.19 1.56 -14.82
C GLU A 459 -7.20 0.39 -14.78
N TRP A 460 -5.93 0.73 -14.61
CA TRP A 460 -4.89 -0.19 -14.19
C TRP A 460 -4.76 -0.11 -12.68
N ASN A 461 -5.07 -1.21 -12.03
CA ASN A 461 -4.85 -1.39 -10.62
C ASN A 461 -3.71 -2.39 -10.46
N ALA A 462 -2.69 -2.03 -9.68
CA ALA A 462 -1.52 -2.87 -9.46
C ALA A 462 -1.89 -4.26 -8.88
N THR A 463 -3.06 -4.36 -8.22
CA THR A 463 -3.54 -5.56 -7.52
C THR A 463 -4.68 -6.29 -8.25
N SER A 464 -5.22 -5.74 -9.34
CA SER A 464 -6.31 -6.38 -10.07
C SER A 464 -5.79 -7.30 -11.18
N PRO A 465 -6.51 -8.39 -11.50
CA PRO A 465 -6.16 -9.23 -12.64
C PRO A 465 -6.15 -8.41 -13.93
N SER A 466 -5.44 -8.92 -14.95
CA SER A 466 -5.45 -8.33 -16.30
C SER A 466 -6.90 -7.99 -16.68
N PRO A 467 -7.18 -6.74 -17.08
CA PRO A 467 -8.48 -6.36 -17.59
C PRO A 467 -8.99 -7.34 -18.65
N ASP A 468 -10.30 -7.59 -18.61
CA ASP A 468 -10.99 -8.48 -19.55
C ASP A 468 -10.59 -8.11 -20.99
N HIS A 469 -10.28 -9.14 -21.78
CA HIS A 469 -9.79 -8.92 -23.14
C HIS A 469 -10.82 -8.19 -24.01
N THR A 470 -12.10 -8.50 -23.83
CA THR A 470 -13.19 -7.87 -24.59
C THR A 470 -13.34 -6.40 -24.22
N ALA A 471 -13.33 -6.09 -22.92
CA ALA A 471 -13.36 -4.72 -22.43
C ALA A 471 -12.13 -3.90 -22.87
N ALA A 472 -10.93 -4.47 -22.78
CA ALA A 472 -9.70 -3.82 -23.23
C ALA A 472 -9.67 -3.59 -24.74
N ALA A 473 -10.14 -4.58 -25.54
CA ALA A 473 -10.25 -4.45 -26.99
C ALA A 473 -11.28 -3.38 -27.39
N ALA A 474 -12.41 -3.28 -26.68
CA ALA A 474 -13.42 -2.25 -26.91
C ALA A 474 -12.86 -0.84 -26.60
N THR A 475 -12.12 -0.69 -25.50
CA THR A 475 -11.45 0.56 -25.15
C THR A 475 -10.34 0.92 -26.14
N ALA A 476 -9.51 -0.04 -26.55
CA ALA A 476 -8.51 0.14 -27.60
C ALA A 476 -9.14 0.62 -28.92
N ALA A 477 -10.26 0.01 -29.33
CA ALA A 477 -10.97 0.41 -30.54
C ALA A 477 -11.54 1.84 -30.44
N ALA A 478 -12.00 2.27 -29.26
CA ALA A 478 -12.45 3.64 -29.03
C ALA A 478 -11.29 4.66 -29.15
N LEU A 479 -10.12 4.32 -28.62
CA LEU A 479 -8.90 5.13 -28.74
C LEU A 479 -8.42 5.20 -30.19
N CYS A 480 -8.32 4.07 -30.89
CA CYS A 480 -7.91 4.03 -32.30
C CYS A 480 -8.79 4.89 -33.21
N ARG A 481 -10.11 4.91 -32.98
CA ARG A 481 -11.05 5.74 -33.76
C ARG A 481 -10.87 7.24 -33.55
N LEU A 482 -10.46 7.68 -32.36
CA LEU A 482 -10.33 9.10 -32.04
C LEU A 482 -8.93 9.65 -32.32
N TYR A 483 -7.91 8.80 -32.28
CA TYR A 483 -6.52 9.16 -32.55
C TYR A 483 -6.03 8.66 -33.93
N ASP A 484 -6.94 8.20 -34.80
CA ASP A 484 -6.66 7.69 -36.16
C ASP A 484 -5.52 6.65 -36.23
N LEU A 485 -5.53 5.69 -35.29
CA LEU A 485 -4.53 4.61 -35.25
C LEU A 485 -5.01 3.37 -36.02
N PRO A 486 -4.16 2.75 -36.87
CA PRO A 486 -4.57 1.68 -37.78
C PRO A 486 -4.78 0.30 -37.13
N ASP A 487 -4.19 0.03 -35.96
CA ASP A 487 -4.25 -1.28 -35.29
C ASP A 487 -4.54 -1.16 -33.78
N PRO A 488 -5.61 -1.78 -33.25
CA PRO A 488 -5.94 -1.77 -31.82
C PRO A 488 -5.15 -2.78 -30.99
N ARG A 489 -4.42 -3.73 -31.58
CA ARG A 489 -3.73 -4.81 -30.84
C ARG A 489 -2.63 -4.29 -29.88
N PRO A 490 -1.77 -3.33 -30.26
CA PRO A 490 -0.76 -2.77 -29.34
C PRO A 490 -1.40 -2.07 -28.14
N LEU A 491 -2.46 -1.30 -28.37
CA LEU A 491 -3.21 -0.65 -27.28
C LEU A 491 -3.92 -1.68 -26.39
N THR A 492 -4.48 -2.73 -26.98
CA THR A 492 -5.10 -3.83 -26.22
C THR A 492 -4.08 -4.53 -25.32
N HIS A 493 -2.84 -4.68 -25.78
CA HIS A 493 -1.75 -5.23 -24.97
C HIS A 493 -1.41 -4.32 -23.78
N ILE A 494 -1.23 -3.01 -24.01
CA ILE A 494 -0.94 -2.02 -22.96
C ILE A 494 -2.09 -1.92 -21.94
N LEU A 495 -3.34 -1.91 -22.40
CA LEU A 495 -4.52 -1.86 -21.54
C LEU A 495 -4.64 -3.12 -20.66
N ARG A 496 -4.12 -4.26 -21.11
CA ARG A 496 -4.14 -5.52 -20.36
C ARG A 496 -2.88 -5.76 -19.53
N ALA A 497 -1.88 -4.90 -19.64
CA ALA A 497 -0.64 -5.03 -18.93
C ALA A 497 -0.86 -4.92 -17.42
N THR A 498 -0.25 -5.83 -16.66
CA THR A 498 -0.28 -5.88 -15.20
C THR A 498 1.07 -5.42 -14.64
N GLY A 499 1.17 -5.18 -13.33
CA GLY A 499 2.38 -4.60 -12.73
C GLY A 499 2.26 -3.09 -12.59
N ASN A 500 3.24 -2.33 -13.06
CA ASN A 500 3.44 -0.90 -12.77
C ASN A 500 2.43 0.03 -13.50
N PRO A 501 1.34 0.50 -12.84
CA PRO A 501 0.31 1.28 -13.52
C PRO A 501 0.79 2.63 -14.08
N PRO A 502 1.70 3.39 -13.40
CA PRO A 502 2.35 4.56 -13.98
C PRO A 502 3.12 4.31 -15.29
N GLN A 503 3.78 3.14 -15.41
CA GLN A 503 4.47 2.76 -16.63
C GLN A 503 3.48 2.53 -17.77
N HIS A 504 2.40 1.77 -17.52
CA HIS A 504 1.37 1.49 -18.52
C HIS A 504 0.66 2.75 -19.01
N GLN A 505 0.47 3.72 -18.12
CA GLN A 505 -0.06 5.04 -18.47
C GLN A 505 0.90 5.81 -19.39
N SER A 506 2.22 5.68 -19.18
CA SER A 506 3.24 6.33 -20.01
C SER A 506 3.37 5.64 -21.38
N ASP A 507 3.31 4.31 -21.39
CA ASP A 507 3.31 3.50 -22.61
C ASP A 507 2.06 3.78 -23.47
N LEU A 508 0.90 4.00 -22.84
CA LEU A 508 -0.32 4.42 -23.54
C LEU A 508 -0.11 5.77 -24.25
N LEU A 509 0.43 6.78 -23.55
CA LEU A 509 0.64 8.10 -24.16
C LEU A 509 1.62 8.04 -25.32
N ALA A 510 2.70 7.26 -25.18
CA ALA A 510 3.64 7.03 -26.26
C ALA A 510 2.96 6.35 -27.46
N ALA A 511 2.12 5.34 -27.24
CA ALA A 511 1.37 4.65 -28.29
C ALA A 511 0.33 5.55 -28.99
N LEU A 512 -0.22 6.54 -28.30
CA LEU A 512 -1.13 7.55 -28.84
C LEU A 512 -0.41 8.77 -29.47
N ALA A 513 0.94 8.79 -29.48
CA ALA A 513 1.76 9.93 -29.86
C ALA A 513 1.40 11.24 -29.12
N LEU A 514 0.97 11.10 -27.86
CA LEU A 514 0.67 12.22 -26.96
C LEU A 514 1.94 12.69 -26.25
N PRO A 515 1.99 13.96 -25.80
CA PRO A 515 3.13 14.47 -25.06
C PRO A 515 3.33 13.70 -23.73
N PRO A 516 4.59 13.50 -23.29
CA PRO A 516 4.88 12.71 -22.11
C PRO A 516 4.46 13.44 -20.83
N LEU A 517 4.02 12.69 -19.83
CA LEU A 517 3.64 13.23 -18.53
C LEU A 517 4.76 14.08 -17.91
N PRO A 518 4.44 15.19 -17.22
CA PRO A 518 5.41 15.91 -16.40
C PRO A 518 6.05 14.96 -15.37
N ALA A 519 7.36 15.12 -15.11
CA ALA A 519 8.12 14.22 -14.24
C ALA A 519 7.55 14.12 -12.81
N ASP A 520 6.90 15.18 -12.33
CA ASP A 520 6.28 15.25 -11.00
C ASP A 520 4.80 14.82 -10.99
N PHE A 521 4.27 14.25 -12.08
CA PHE A 521 2.87 13.83 -12.12
C PHE A 521 2.61 12.66 -11.17
N GLY A 522 1.78 12.89 -10.15
CA GLY A 522 1.49 11.93 -9.09
C GLY A 522 2.36 12.05 -7.84
N THR A 523 3.31 12.98 -7.79
CA THR A 523 4.11 13.27 -6.58
C THR A 523 3.57 14.49 -5.82
N ARG A 524 2.79 15.35 -6.49
CA ARG A 524 2.15 16.55 -5.92
C ARG A 524 0.85 16.90 -6.66
N PRO A 525 -0.10 17.62 -6.03
CA PRO A 525 -1.45 17.86 -6.58
C PRO A 525 -1.54 18.98 -7.63
N GLU A 526 -0.64 19.98 -7.61
CA GLU A 526 -0.61 21.11 -8.56
C GLU A 526 0.71 21.02 -9.32
N ILE A 527 0.67 20.42 -10.51
CA ILE A 527 1.87 20.04 -11.26
C ILE A 527 2.19 21.08 -12.32
N LEU A 528 1.17 21.77 -12.83
CA LEU A 528 1.35 22.80 -13.85
C LEU A 528 1.82 24.15 -13.28
N ASP A 529 1.82 24.35 -11.97
CA ASP A 529 2.28 25.60 -11.34
C ASP A 529 3.76 25.95 -11.59
N THR A 530 4.60 24.95 -11.82
CA THR A 530 6.04 25.11 -12.11
C THR A 530 6.35 25.08 -13.61
N LEU A 531 5.38 24.77 -14.46
CA LEU A 531 5.61 24.67 -15.90
C LEU A 531 5.62 26.05 -16.57
N PRO A 532 6.57 26.30 -17.49
CA PRO A 532 6.65 27.57 -18.21
C PRO A 532 5.40 27.78 -19.08
N GLY A 533 4.79 28.96 -18.98
CA GLY A 533 3.58 29.32 -19.73
C GLY A 533 2.26 28.86 -19.10
N ALA A 534 2.28 28.34 -17.87
CA ALA A 534 1.07 28.00 -17.14
C ALA A 534 0.23 29.24 -16.80
N ARG A 535 -1.10 29.13 -16.95
CA ARG A 535 -2.07 30.21 -16.67
C ARG A 535 -3.23 29.66 -15.87
N VAL A 536 -3.65 30.38 -14.83
CA VAL A 536 -4.84 30.06 -14.03
C VAL A 536 -6.06 30.76 -14.61
N LEU A 537 -7.07 29.97 -14.94
CA LEU A 537 -8.40 30.41 -15.33
C LEU A 537 -9.28 30.38 -14.08
N THR A 538 -9.47 31.55 -13.46
CA THR A 538 -10.23 31.68 -12.22
C THR A 538 -11.73 31.51 -12.47
N ARG A 539 -12.41 30.84 -11.52
CA ARG A 539 -13.86 30.66 -11.49
C ARG A 539 -14.58 32.01 -11.68
N ARG A 540 -15.35 32.12 -12.75
CA ARG A 540 -16.30 33.23 -12.96
C ARG A 540 -17.70 32.70 -12.72
N GLY A 541 -18.52 33.45 -11.98
CA GLY A 541 -19.90 33.01 -11.68
C GLY A 541 -20.69 32.77 -12.96
N LEU A 542 -21.55 31.75 -12.97
CA LEU A 542 -22.37 31.34 -14.13
C LEU A 542 -23.08 32.52 -14.81
N LEU A 543 -23.57 33.49 -14.02
CA LEU A 543 -24.22 34.72 -14.50
C LEU A 543 -23.25 35.74 -15.12
N ALA A 544 -21.98 35.76 -14.71
CA ALA A 544 -20.94 36.62 -15.30
C ALA A 544 -20.38 36.02 -16.60
N GLY A 545 -20.25 34.69 -16.68
CA GLY A 545 -19.85 33.99 -17.90
C GLY A 545 -20.90 34.08 -19.02
N ILE A 546 -22.19 33.98 -18.67
CA ILE A 546 -23.30 34.19 -19.63
C ILE A 546 -23.42 35.68 -20.04
N ARG A 547 -23.11 36.62 -19.13
CA ARG A 547 -23.10 38.05 -19.47
C ARG A 547 -21.98 38.38 -20.44
N ASP A 548 -20.77 37.87 -20.24
CA ASP A 548 -19.61 38.12 -21.12
C ASP A 548 -19.71 37.42 -22.47
N THR A 549 -20.26 36.21 -22.58
CA THR A 549 -20.52 35.61 -23.91
C THR A 549 -21.56 36.39 -24.71
N MET A 550 -22.37 37.23 -24.05
CA MET A 550 -23.24 38.21 -24.70
C MET A 550 -22.61 39.61 -24.85
N THR A 551 -21.51 39.94 -24.15
CA THR A 551 -20.92 41.29 -24.16
C THR A 551 -19.49 41.41 -24.68
N THR A 552 -18.74 40.33 -24.91
CA THR A 552 -17.42 40.40 -25.54
C THR A 552 -17.53 40.05 -27.01
N GLN A 553 -17.76 41.09 -27.81
CA GLN A 553 -17.50 41.03 -29.25
C GLN A 553 -16.01 41.23 -29.57
N ASP A 554 -15.15 41.64 -28.61
CA ASP A 554 -13.71 41.80 -28.83
C ASP A 554 -12.91 41.44 -27.56
N GLY A 555 -11.97 40.51 -27.69
CA GLY A 555 -11.30 39.82 -26.57
C GLY A 555 -10.22 40.63 -25.84
N ALA A 556 -10.58 41.19 -24.68
CA ALA A 556 -9.61 41.67 -23.68
C ALA A 556 -10.02 41.25 -22.26
N HIS A 557 -9.11 40.61 -21.52
CA HIS A 557 -9.32 40.18 -20.12
C HIS A 557 -9.08 41.33 -19.10
N PRO A 558 -9.89 41.43 -18.03
CA PRO A 558 -9.55 42.24 -16.86
C PRO A 558 -8.58 41.51 -15.92
N SER A 559 -7.77 42.28 -15.19
CA SER A 559 -6.72 41.84 -14.26
C SER A 559 -7.22 41.30 -12.89
N ASP A 560 -6.37 40.47 -12.28
CA ASP A 560 -6.44 39.66 -11.03
C ASP A 560 -7.23 40.22 -9.81
N PRO A 561 -7.81 39.38 -8.92
CA PRO A 561 -8.59 39.84 -7.77
C PRO A 561 -7.69 40.28 -6.60
N GLY A 562 -7.90 41.51 -6.14
CA GLY A 562 -7.19 42.11 -5.02
C GLY A 562 -7.48 41.49 -3.64
N SER A 563 -6.49 41.65 -2.77
CA SER A 563 -6.36 41.25 -1.36
C SER A 563 -7.55 41.45 -0.43
N HIS A 564 -7.65 40.57 0.59
CA HIS A 564 -8.49 40.67 1.79
C HIS A 564 -8.86 42.11 2.22
N ASP A 565 -10.17 42.33 2.34
CA ASP A 565 -10.78 43.56 2.82
C ASP A 565 -10.29 43.96 4.23
N PRO A 566 -10.13 45.26 4.50
CA PRO A 566 -9.74 45.76 5.82
C PRO A 566 -10.80 45.43 6.88
N HIS A 567 -10.35 45.04 8.08
CA HIS A 567 -11.25 44.84 9.22
C HIS A 567 -12.06 46.13 9.49
N PRO A 568 -13.40 46.05 9.61
CA PRO A 568 -14.25 47.22 9.83
C PRO A 568 -13.91 47.89 11.17
N ALA A 569 -14.14 49.20 11.28
CA ALA A 569 -13.81 50.00 12.48
C ALA A 569 -14.37 49.39 13.80
N ARG A 570 -15.55 48.76 13.73
CA ARG A 570 -16.19 48.06 14.84
C ARG A 570 -15.37 46.90 15.41
N TRP A 571 -14.57 46.22 14.57
CA TRP A 571 -13.69 45.12 14.97
C TRP A 571 -12.56 45.59 15.89
N TRP A 572 -11.98 46.76 15.59
CA TRP A 572 -10.92 47.39 16.38
C TRP A 572 -11.46 47.88 17.72
N LEU A 573 -12.58 48.61 17.69
CA LEU A 573 -13.20 49.17 18.89
C LEU A 573 -13.53 48.09 19.93
N LEU A 574 -14.13 46.98 19.49
CA LEU A 574 -14.49 45.88 20.40
C LEU A 574 -13.28 45.22 21.07
N ARG A 575 -12.18 45.04 20.33
CA ARG A 575 -10.98 44.35 20.86
C ARG A 575 -10.11 45.25 21.73
N ILE A 576 -10.01 46.53 21.38
CA ILE A 576 -9.31 47.53 22.21
C ILE A 576 -10.07 47.72 23.53
N ALA A 577 -11.41 47.76 23.51
CA ALA A 577 -12.23 47.86 24.71
C ALA A 577 -12.23 46.58 25.57
N ALA A 578 -12.16 45.40 24.95
CA ALA A 578 -12.15 44.12 25.67
C ALA A 578 -10.83 43.82 26.40
N LEU A 579 -9.70 44.27 25.86
CA LEU A 579 -8.38 44.00 26.43
C LEU A 579 -8.21 44.43 27.90
N PRO A 580 -8.55 45.67 28.32
CA PRO A 580 -8.42 46.06 29.72
C PRO A 580 -9.34 45.28 30.65
N VAL A 581 -10.56 44.93 30.19
CA VAL A 581 -11.53 44.16 30.97
C VAL A 581 -11.01 42.75 31.25
N VAL A 582 -10.50 42.06 30.23
CA VAL A 582 -9.96 40.70 30.37
C VAL A 582 -8.66 40.70 31.16
N THR A 583 -7.84 41.74 31.02
CA THR A 583 -6.60 41.89 31.79
C THR A 583 -6.89 42.15 33.27
N ALA A 584 -7.88 42.99 33.60
CA ALA A 584 -8.33 43.22 34.96
C ALA A 584 -8.91 41.94 35.59
N ALA A 585 -9.67 41.14 34.81
CA ALA A 585 -10.18 39.84 35.25
C ALA A 585 -9.05 38.83 35.51
N ALA A 586 -7.99 38.85 34.71
CA ALA A 586 -6.80 38.01 34.94
C ALA A 586 -6.07 38.42 36.23
N VAL A 587 -5.82 39.71 36.44
CA VAL A 587 -5.18 40.25 37.66
C VAL A 587 -6.01 39.90 38.90
N TYR A 588 -7.32 40.13 38.84
CA TYR A 588 -8.24 39.78 39.93
C TYR A 588 -8.27 38.27 40.21
N GLY A 589 -8.21 37.45 39.14
CA GLY A 589 -8.16 35.99 39.25
C GLY A 589 -6.92 35.49 40.00
N TRP A 590 -5.78 36.17 39.86
CA TRP A 590 -4.54 35.82 40.56
C TRP A 590 -4.44 36.43 41.96
N SER A 591 -5.12 37.54 42.24
CA SER A 591 -5.10 38.22 43.54
C SER A 591 -6.19 37.76 44.52
N SER A 592 -7.19 37.01 44.06
CA SER A 592 -8.35 36.63 44.87
C SER A 592 -8.25 35.18 45.38
N PRO A 593 -8.23 34.93 46.71
CA PRO A 593 -8.02 33.59 47.29
C PRO A 593 -9.09 32.54 46.92
N GLY A 594 -10.25 32.96 46.41
CA GLY A 594 -11.37 32.07 46.06
C GLY A 594 -11.40 31.61 44.60
N ILE A 595 -10.48 32.07 43.75
CA ILE A 595 -10.45 31.73 42.32
C ILE A 595 -9.33 30.71 42.09
N GLY A 596 -9.71 29.46 41.79
CA GLY A 596 -8.75 28.40 41.52
C GLY A 596 -7.83 28.68 40.32
N PRO A 597 -6.62 28.10 40.28
CA PRO A 597 -5.56 28.44 39.32
C PRO A 597 -5.97 28.24 37.85
N ILE A 598 -6.88 27.30 37.57
CA ILE A 598 -7.40 27.03 36.24
C ILE A 598 -8.19 28.23 35.68
N ARG A 599 -9.00 28.89 36.52
CA ARG A 599 -9.82 30.03 36.10
C ARG A 599 -8.98 31.29 35.89
N ALA A 600 -7.95 31.50 36.72
CA ALA A 600 -6.99 32.57 36.55
C ALA A 600 -6.14 32.41 35.27
N ALA A 601 -5.73 31.17 34.95
CA ALA A 601 -5.01 30.84 33.73
C ALA A 601 -5.85 31.06 32.46
N ALA A 602 -7.16 30.76 32.51
CA ALA A 602 -8.08 31.00 31.39
C ALA A 602 -8.23 32.50 31.06
N ALA A 603 -8.38 33.36 32.06
CA ALA A 603 -8.46 34.81 31.87
C ALA A 603 -7.13 35.39 31.33
N THR A 604 -6.00 34.89 31.82
CA THR A 604 -4.66 35.28 31.34
C THR A 604 -4.46 34.93 29.86
N SER A 605 -4.89 33.72 29.46
CA SER A 605 -4.82 33.26 28.07
C SER A 605 -5.69 34.12 27.13
N GLY A 606 -6.88 34.52 27.60
CA GLY A 606 -7.77 35.43 26.86
C GLY A 606 -7.13 36.81 26.60
N ALA A 607 -6.44 37.37 27.60
CA ALA A 607 -5.75 38.66 27.45
C ALA A 607 -4.61 38.58 26.41
N LEU A 608 -3.80 37.51 26.46
CA LEU A 608 -2.70 37.29 25.51
C LEU A 608 -3.19 37.11 24.06
N LEU A 609 -4.29 36.40 23.86
CA LEU A 609 -4.89 36.22 22.54
C LEU A 609 -5.40 37.54 21.94
N LEU A 610 -6.08 38.37 22.75
CA LEU A 610 -6.55 39.69 22.31
C LEU A 610 -5.40 40.62 21.98
N ALA A 611 -4.35 40.65 22.81
CA ALA A 611 -3.15 41.43 22.56
C ALA A 611 -2.45 41.00 21.25
N GLY A 612 -2.32 39.69 21.01
CA GLY A 612 -1.72 39.12 19.80
C GLY A 612 -2.52 39.40 18.51
N GLN A 613 -3.85 39.47 18.59
CA GLN A 613 -4.70 39.87 17.46
C GLN A 613 -4.51 41.35 17.11
N LEU A 614 -4.46 42.24 18.10
CA LEU A 614 -4.26 43.67 17.89
C LEU A 614 -2.87 43.99 17.33
N THR A 615 -1.82 43.33 17.82
CA THR A 615 -0.44 43.52 17.31
C THR A 615 -0.31 43.08 15.86
N ARG A 616 -0.84 41.90 15.50
CA ARG A 616 -0.82 41.42 14.11
C ARG A 616 -1.56 42.36 13.16
N ALA A 617 -2.77 42.77 13.53
CA ALA A 617 -3.56 43.70 12.73
C ALA A 617 -2.88 45.08 12.59
N TRP A 618 -2.14 45.52 13.61
CA TRP A 618 -1.41 46.78 13.59
C TRP A 618 -0.15 46.71 12.72
N HIS A 619 0.60 45.61 12.81
CA HIS A 619 1.74 45.35 11.92
C HIS A 619 1.32 45.29 10.45
N GLN A 620 0.21 44.63 10.13
CA GLN A 620 -0.36 44.57 8.78
C GLN A 620 -0.79 45.95 8.26
N ARG A 621 -1.27 46.85 9.15
CA ARG A 621 -1.61 48.22 8.78
C ARG A 621 -0.36 49.07 8.52
N ARG A 622 0.69 48.92 9.35
CA ARG A 622 1.97 49.63 9.19
C ARG A 622 2.74 49.23 7.93
N THR A 623 2.78 47.94 7.59
CA THR A 623 3.44 47.46 6.38
C THR A 623 2.74 47.93 5.10
N ARG A 624 1.42 48.20 5.16
CA ARG A 624 0.66 48.83 4.05
C ARG A 624 0.92 50.32 3.92
N THR A 625 0.99 51.08 5.02
CA THR A 625 1.32 52.52 4.97
C THR A 625 2.78 52.79 4.54
N ALA A 626 3.69 51.85 4.79
CA ALA A 626 5.07 51.94 4.30
C ALA A 626 5.21 51.69 2.78
N LYS A 627 4.24 51.01 2.16
CA LYS A 627 4.20 50.75 0.69
C LYS A 627 3.48 51.83 -0.12
N THR A 628 3.01 52.91 0.51
CA THR A 628 2.20 53.97 -0.12
C THR A 628 2.84 55.37 -0.05
N LEU A 629 4.16 55.45 0.16
CA LEU A 629 4.91 56.68 -0.03
C LEU A 629 5.50 56.69 -1.46
N PRO A 630 5.20 57.69 -2.31
CA PRO A 630 5.73 57.77 -3.66
C PRO A 630 7.22 58.12 -3.65
N HIS A 631 7.99 57.43 -4.50
CA HIS A 631 9.24 57.94 -5.04
C HIS A 631 8.96 58.89 -6.20
#